data_AF-A0A5B0N4G7-F1
#
_entry.id   AF-A0A5B0N4G7-F1
#
_cell.length_a   1.000
_cell.length_b   1.000
_cell.length_c   1.000
_cell.angle_alpha   90.00
_cell.angle_beta   90.00
_cell.angle_gamma   90.00
#
_symmetry.space_group_name_H-M   'P 1'
#
loop_
_entity.id
_entity.type
_entity.pdbx_description
1 polymer ?
#
loop_
_entity_poly.entity_id
_entity_poly.type
_entity_poly.pdbx_seq_one_letter_code
_entity_poly.pdbx_strand_id
1 'polypeptide(L)'
;MPGVRPDRFTEARTPRHAALSLVGEPVMFPHIKKYISLLTEKRISTFLVTNAQFPDSLLDLPPVTQLYLSIDAGTKESLKSIDRPLHRDFWERFLESIDIVRKKKIRTVFRLTLVKGENSDEIKEYAELIRRGQPDFIEVKGVTYCGYPGSSNLTIKNSPWHNEVIKFVEDLCEEINDPRYRASSQNGDAQQAPIAEYGLAAEHAHSCCVLAAHQKYYFDDQWHTWIDYDKFFELVESGQKEFEGLDYCDVTPEFALFGSPQAGFSPEDQRWFRKKTLAKNSQLEDPLADQTAPSSVGLVVAPGPAQDV
;
A
#
# COMPACT_ATOMS: atom_id res chain seq x y z
N MET A 1 1.39 -5.87 31.96
CA MET A 1 1.73 -6.89 30.94
C MET A 1 3.19 -6.72 30.58
N PRO A 2 4.05 -7.74 30.76
CA PRO A 2 5.44 -7.67 30.30
C PRO A 2 5.51 -7.32 28.81
N GLY A 3 6.41 -6.41 28.43
CA GLY A 3 6.62 -5.99 27.03
C GLY A 3 5.66 -4.91 26.50
N VAL A 4 4.67 -4.45 27.29
CA VAL A 4 3.78 -3.35 26.88
C VAL A 4 4.34 -2.01 27.33
N ARG A 5 4.49 -1.10 26.37
CA ARG A 5 4.89 0.31 26.56
C ARG A 5 3.78 1.12 27.27
N PRO A 6 4.04 1.78 28.41
CA PRO A 6 3.02 2.52 29.17
C PRO A 6 2.35 3.66 28.38
N ASP A 7 3.13 4.36 27.56
CA ASP A 7 2.69 5.41 26.64
C ASP A 7 1.69 4.84 25.62
N ARG A 8 2.05 3.77 24.90
CA ARG A 8 1.17 3.11 23.92
C ARG A 8 -0.09 2.51 24.57
N PHE A 9 -0.01 2.01 25.80
CA PHE A 9 -1.18 1.52 26.54
C PHE A 9 -2.17 2.62 26.90
N THR A 10 -1.68 3.83 27.14
CA THR A 10 -2.50 5.00 27.43
C THR A 10 -3.14 5.51 26.14
N GLU A 11 -2.36 5.63 25.07
CA GLU A 11 -2.80 5.99 23.72
C GLU A 11 -3.93 5.06 23.21
N ALA A 12 -3.78 3.75 23.38
CA ALA A 12 -4.76 2.75 22.93
C ALA A 12 -6.15 2.89 23.58
N ARG A 13 -6.30 3.64 24.68
CA ARG A 13 -7.61 3.92 25.31
C ARG A 13 -8.39 5.02 24.60
N THR A 14 -7.76 5.76 23.68
CA THR A 14 -8.39 6.83 22.92
C THR A 14 -8.20 6.54 21.43
N PRO A 15 -9.04 5.66 20.84
CA PRO A 15 -8.91 5.30 19.43
C PRO A 15 -8.99 6.54 18.54
N ARG A 16 -8.02 6.67 17.63
CA ARG A 16 -7.98 7.74 16.61
C ARG A 16 -8.46 7.29 15.24
N HIS A 17 -8.52 5.97 15.02
CA HIS A 17 -8.77 5.38 13.71
C HIS A 17 -9.73 4.19 13.83
N ALA A 18 -10.66 4.09 12.90
CA ALA A 18 -11.60 2.98 12.76
C ALA A 18 -11.41 2.30 11.40
N ALA A 19 -10.94 1.06 11.42
CA ALA A 19 -10.89 0.20 10.25
C ALA A 19 -12.19 -0.60 10.14
N LEU A 20 -13.04 -0.23 9.18
CA LEU A 20 -14.29 -0.91 8.88
C LEU A 20 -13.99 -2.01 7.85
N SER A 21 -13.38 -3.10 8.31
CA SER A 21 -12.77 -4.09 7.41
C SER A 21 -12.56 -5.49 7.99
N LEU A 22 -13.22 -5.85 9.10
CA LEU A 22 -12.90 -7.08 9.85
C LEU A 22 -13.49 -8.35 9.20
N VAL A 23 -14.81 -8.49 9.22
CA VAL A 23 -15.54 -9.64 8.67
C VAL A 23 -16.84 -9.13 8.04
N GLY A 24 -17.23 -9.75 6.93
CA GLY A 24 -18.43 -9.37 6.18
C GLY A 24 -18.22 -8.11 5.35
N GLU A 25 -19.32 -7.55 4.86
CA GLU A 25 -19.31 -6.36 4.01
C GLU A 25 -19.87 -5.15 4.80
N PRO A 26 -19.02 -4.16 5.17
CA PRO A 26 -19.44 -3.03 6.01
C PRO A 26 -20.63 -2.26 5.45
N VAL A 27 -20.71 -2.13 4.12
CA VAL A 27 -21.78 -1.34 3.49
C VAL A 27 -23.14 -2.05 3.46
N MET A 28 -23.19 -3.33 3.88
CA MET A 28 -24.46 -4.02 4.14
C MET A 28 -25.10 -3.59 5.46
N PHE A 29 -24.35 -2.97 6.37
CA PHE A 29 -24.91 -2.50 7.64
C PHE A 29 -25.87 -1.32 7.39
N PRO A 30 -27.18 -1.43 7.72
CA PRO A 30 -28.17 -0.41 7.36
C PRO A 30 -27.90 0.99 7.93
N HIS A 31 -27.11 1.07 9.00
CA HIS A 31 -26.75 2.33 9.66
C HIS A 31 -25.31 2.74 9.42
N ILE A 32 -24.63 2.20 8.40
CA ILE A 32 -23.22 2.51 8.10
C ILE A 32 -22.96 4.01 7.95
N LYS A 33 -23.86 4.73 7.26
CA LYS A 33 -23.75 6.19 7.07
C LYS A 33 -23.77 6.93 8.40
N LYS A 34 -24.76 6.62 9.25
CA LYS A 34 -24.88 7.19 10.60
C LYS A 34 -23.66 6.84 11.46
N TYR A 35 -23.15 5.62 11.34
CA TYR A 35 -22.00 5.17 12.09
C TYR A 35 -20.73 5.93 11.69
N ILE A 36 -20.49 6.15 10.39
CA ILE A 36 -19.39 6.98 9.91
C ILE A 36 -19.52 8.41 10.46
N SER A 37 -20.70 9.03 10.39
CA SER A 37 -20.91 10.37 10.94
C SER A 37 -20.58 10.46 12.45
N LEU A 38 -20.99 9.46 13.25
CA LEU A 38 -20.68 9.40 14.68
C LEU A 38 -19.17 9.24 14.96
N LEU A 39 -18.43 8.56 14.08
CA LEU A 39 -16.96 8.45 14.19
C LEU A 39 -16.30 9.78 13.87
N THR A 40 -16.75 10.44 12.80
CA THR A 40 -16.30 11.78 12.42
C THR A 40 -16.55 12.80 13.53
N GLU A 41 -17.73 12.81 14.16
CA GLU A 41 -18.05 13.68 15.31
C GLU A 41 -17.09 13.50 16.49
N LYS A 42 -16.46 12.32 16.60
CA LYS A 42 -15.48 12.00 17.65
C LYS A 42 -14.03 12.20 17.18
N ARG A 43 -13.82 12.77 15.99
CA ARG A 43 -12.51 12.87 15.32
C ARG A 43 -11.79 11.52 15.23
N ILE A 44 -12.55 10.47 14.92
CA ILE A 44 -12.02 9.13 14.64
C ILE A 44 -12.02 8.94 13.13
N SER A 45 -10.85 8.77 12.55
CA SER A 45 -10.69 8.68 11.10
C SER A 45 -11.22 7.32 10.62
N THR A 46 -11.72 7.25 9.39
CA THR A 46 -12.42 6.07 8.90
C THR A 46 -11.79 5.49 7.66
N PHE A 47 -11.49 4.20 7.72
CA PHE A 47 -10.97 3.41 6.60
C PHE A 47 -12.02 2.35 6.28
N LEU A 48 -12.74 2.53 5.18
CA LEU A 48 -13.82 1.62 4.78
C LEU A 48 -13.32 0.70 3.68
N VAL A 49 -13.43 -0.61 3.89
CA VAL A 49 -13.07 -1.63 2.89
C VAL A 49 -14.35 -2.29 2.37
N THR A 50 -14.47 -2.43 1.05
CA THR A 50 -15.60 -3.10 0.40
C THR A 50 -15.13 -4.06 -0.69
N ASN A 51 -15.87 -5.14 -0.91
CA ASN A 51 -15.63 -6.13 -1.96
C ASN A 51 -16.24 -5.77 -3.33
N ALA A 52 -16.72 -4.53 -3.48
CA ALA A 52 -17.28 -4.00 -4.74
C ALA A 52 -18.59 -4.67 -5.21
N GLN A 53 -19.35 -5.32 -4.32
CA GLN A 53 -20.60 -5.99 -4.69
C GLN A 53 -21.86 -5.13 -4.49
N PHE A 54 -21.73 -3.95 -3.88
CA PHE A 54 -22.86 -3.08 -3.48
C PHE A 54 -22.69 -1.64 -4.01
N PRO A 55 -22.73 -1.43 -5.33
CA PRO A 55 -22.51 -0.12 -5.95
C PRO A 55 -23.45 0.98 -5.41
N ASP A 56 -24.74 0.67 -5.20
CA ASP A 56 -25.73 1.62 -4.65
C ASP A 56 -25.30 2.18 -3.29
N SER A 57 -24.72 1.33 -2.42
CA SER A 57 -24.24 1.78 -1.11
C SER A 57 -23.07 2.73 -1.22
N LEU A 58 -22.27 2.65 -2.30
CA LEU A 58 -21.12 3.51 -2.51
C LEU A 58 -21.50 4.93 -2.93
N LEU A 59 -22.58 5.11 -3.70
CA LEU A 59 -23.00 6.42 -4.23
C LEU A 59 -23.18 7.47 -3.12
N ASP A 60 -23.88 7.10 -2.05
CA ASP A 60 -24.26 8.00 -0.95
C ASP A 60 -23.44 7.81 0.35
N LEU A 61 -22.23 7.25 0.26
CA LEU A 61 -21.34 7.20 1.42
C LEU A 61 -20.95 8.62 1.87
N PRO A 62 -21.08 8.97 3.16
CA PRO A 62 -20.48 10.18 3.69
C PRO A 62 -18.95 10.13 3.54
N PRO A 63 -18.25 11.28 3.60
CA PRO A 63 -16.80 11.31 3.49
C PRO A 63 -16.15 10.38 4.52
N VAL A 64 -15.43 9.37 4.03
CA VAL A 64 -14.49 8.57 4.82
C VAL A 64 -13.09 9.11 4.58
N THR A 65 -12.18 8.88 5.53
CA THR A 65 -10.79 9.32 5.38
C THR A 65 -10.11 8.62 4.20
N GLN A 66 -10.40 7.33 4.02
CA GLN A 66 -9.93 6.55 2.89
C GLN A 66 -10.90 5.42 2.55
N LEU A 67 -11.25 5.30 1.26
CA LEU A 67 -12.09 4.24 0.72
C LEU A 67 -11.23 3.19 0.02
N TYR A 68 -11.37 1.94 0.44
CA TYR A 68 -10.70 0.78 -0.14
C TYR A 68 -11.69 -0.07 -0.93
N LEU A 69 -11.34 -0.35 -2.18
CA LEU A 69 -11.96 -1.38 -3.00
C LEU A 69 -11.01 -2.58 -3.07
N SER A 70 -11.44 -3.74 -2.58
CA SER A 70 -10.67 -4.98 -2.75
C SER A 70 -10.80 -5.44 -4.20
N ILE A 71 -9.67 -5.53 -4.90
CA ILE A 71 -9.57 -6.02 -6.28
C ILE A 71 -8.79 -7.32 -6.21
N ASP A 72 -9.48 -8.42 -5.91
CA ASP A 72 -8.82 -9.71 -5.66
C ASP A 72 -8.56 -10.52 -6.95
N ALA A 73 -9.08 -10.06 -8.10
CA ALA A 73 -8.86 -10.64 -9.43
C ALA A 73 -9.01 -9.61 -10.55
N GLY A 74 -8.30 -9.82 -11.66
CA GLY A 74 -8.37 -9.03 -12.88
C GLY A 74 -9.46 -9.47 -13.86
N THR A 75 -9.92 -10.74 -13.79
CA THR A 75 -10.93 -11.30 -14.70
C THR A 75 -12.20 -11.76 -13.99
N LYS A 76 -13.30 -11.87 -14.74
CA LYS A 76 -14.59 -12.42 -14.25
C LYS A 76 -14.43 -13.85 -13.74
N GLU A 77 -13.67 -14.67 -14.45
CA GLU A 77 -13.44 -16.08 -14.15
C GLU A 77 -12.62 -16.23 -12.86
N SER A 78 -11.54 -15.45 -12.73
CA SER A 78 -10.68 -15.46 -11.55
C SER A 78 -11.41 -14.93 -10.31
N LEU A 79 -12.15 -13.82 -10.45
CA LEU A 79 -12.95 -13.27 -9.36
C LEU A 79 -13.99 -14.28 -8.86
N LYS A 80 -14.63 -15.01 -9.78
CA LYS A 80 -15.58 -16.07 -9.39
C LYS A 80 -14.90 -17.22 -8.65
N SER A 81 -13.69 -17.59 -9.05
CA SER A 81 -12.92 -18.67 -8.44
C SER A 81 -12.45 -18.31 -7.02
N ILE A 82 -11.89 -17.10 -6.87
CA ILE A 82 -11.27 -16.60 -5.64
C ILE A 82 -12.34 -16.16 -4.63
N ASP A 83 -13.22 -15.24 -5.03
CA ASP A 83 -14.15 -14.57 -4.10
C ASP A 83 -15.45 -15.33 -3.88
N ARG A 84 -15.81 -16.23 -4.80
CA ARG A 84 -17.07 -17.00 -4.79
C ARG A 84 -18.29 -16.10 -4.50
N PRO A 85 -18.50 -15.06 -5.31
CA PRO A 85 -19.51 -14.04 -5.03
C PRO A 85 -20.92 -14.62 -5.04
N LEU A 86 -21.79 -14.04 -4.21
CA LEU A 86 -23.18 -14.48 -4.03
C LEU A 86 -24.11 -14.00 -5.15
N HIS A 87 -23.80 -12.85 -5.76
CA HIS A 87 -24.59 -12.21 -6.80
C HIS A 87 -24.34 -12.86 -8.17
N ARG A 88 -25.37 -12.99 -9.00
CA ARG A 88 -25.22 -13.53 -10.37
C ARG A 88 -24.56 -12.53 -11.32
N ASP A 89 -24.83 -11.25 -11.07
CA ASP A 89 -24.33 -10.04 -11.72
C ASP A 89 -23.07 -9.48 -11.01
N PHE A 90 -22.30 -10.34 -10.34
CA PHE A 90 -21.17 -9.93 -9.50
C PHE A 90 -20.10 -9.13 -10.24
N TRP A 91 -19.87 -9.44 -11.52
CA TRP A 91 -18.85 -8.78 -12.33
C TRP A 91 -19.31 -7.39 -12.77
N GLU A 92 -20.58 -7.29 -13.15
CA GLU A 92 -21.21 -6.04 -13.54
C GLU A 92 -21.23 -5.06 -12.34
N ARG A 93 -21.56 -5.55 -11.14
CA ARG A 93 -21.48 -4.79 -9.87
C ARG A 93 -20.07 -4.34 -9.52
N PHE A 94 -19.10 -5.23 -9.72
CA PHE A 94 -17.68 -4.97 -9.48
C PHE A 94 -17.18 -3.83 -10.38
N LEU A 95 -17.46 -3.92 -11.68
CA LEU A 95 -17.13 -2.89 -12.66
C LEU A 95 -17.86 -1.55 -12.41
N GLU A 96 -19.13 -1.60 -12.01
CA GLU A 96 -19.88 -0.39 -11.62
C GLU A 96 -19.29 0.28 -10.38
N SER A 97 -18.86 -0.50 -9.38
CA SER A 97 -18.20 0.03 -8.18
C SER A 97 -16.87 0.71 -8.50
N ILE A 98 -16.10 0.17 -9.46
CA ILE A 98 -14.89 0.80 -10.00
C ILE A 98 -15.22 2.16 -10.65
N ASP A 99 -16.27 2.23 -11.46
CA ASP A 99 -16.71 3.49 -12.08
C ASP A 99 -17.20 4.53 -11.06
N ILE A 100 -17.82 4.07 -9.96
CA ILE A 100 -18.21 4.94 -8.85
C ILE A 100 -16.97 5.48 -8.14
N VAL A 101 -15.98 4.63 -7.85
CA VAL A 101 -14.71 5.04 -7.22
C VAL A 101 -14.03 6.13 -8.04
N ARG A 102 -13.97 6.01 -9.37
CA ARG A 102 -13.39 7.04 -10.24
C ARG A 102 -14.01 8.43 -10.06
N LYS A 103 -15.29 8.49 -9.72
CA LYS A 103 -16.05 9.74 -9.53
C LYS A 103 -15.98 10.26 -8.09
N LYS A 104 -15.47 9.47 -7.14
CA LYS A 104 -15.32 9.89 -5.76
C LYS A 104 -14.14 10.85 -5.65
N LYS A 105 -14.36 11.96 -4.95
CA LYS A 105 -13.31 12.94 -4.67
C LYS A 105 -12.46 12.56 -3.47
N ILE A 106 -13.01 11.77 -2.54
CA ILE A 106 -12.26 11.28 -1.37
C ILE A 106 -11.08 10.39 -1.77
N ARG A 107 -10.14 10.24 -0.84
CA ARG A 107 -8.96 9.38 -1.02
C ARG A 107 -9.35 7.93 -1.27
N THR A 108 -8.91 7.35 -2.39
CA THR A 108 -9.34 6.00 -2.83
C THR A 108 -8.16 5.04 -3.06
N VAL A 109 -8.37 3.76 -2.73
CA VAL A 109 -7.34 2.72 -2.82
C VAL A 109 -7.92 1.47 -3.47
N PHE A 110 -7.22 0.95 -4.48
CA PHE A 110 -7.40 -0.43 -4.91
C PHE A 110 -6.43 -1.30 -4.14
N ARG A 111 -6.97 -2.24 -3.34
CA ARG A 111 -6.17 -3.18 -2.58
C ARG A 111 -6.20 -4.54 -3.25
N LEU A 112 -5.05 -4.99 -3.71
CA LEU A 112 -4.87 -6.27 -4.39
C LEU A 112 -4.22 -7.24 -3.42
N THR A 113 -4.87 -8.39 -3.19
CA THR A 113 -4.27 -9.48 -2.41
C THR A 113 -3.56 -10.44 -3.36
N LEU A 114 -2.23 -10.39 -3.41
CA LEU A 114 -1.45 -11.23 -4.30
C LEU A 114 -1.34 -12.66 -3.75
N VAL A 115 -1.82 -13.62 -4.54
CA VAL A 115 -1.79 -15.05 -4.24
C VAL A 115 -1.02 -15.76 -5.35
N LYS A 116 0.14 -16.31 -5.00
CA LYS A 116 1.02 -16.97 -5.96
C LYS A 116 0.32 -18.18 -6.59
N GLY A 117 0.31 -18.21 -7.92
CA GLY A 117 -0.29 -19.27 -8.73
C GLY A 117 -1.81 -19.18 -8.89
N GLU A 118 -2.45 -18.11 -8.39
CA GLU A 118 -3.88 -17.85 -8.61
C GLU A 118 -4.07 -16.59 -9.46
N ASN A 119 -3.65 -15.43 -8.95
CA ASN A 119 -3.89 -14.13 -9.60
C ASN A 119 -2.61 -13.35 -9.97
N SER A 120 -1.43 -13.98 -9.84
CA SER A 120 -0.14 -13.30 -10.06
C SER A 120 0.18 -12.99 -11.52
N ASP A 121 -0.53 -13.61 -12.46
CA ASP A 121 -0.20 -13.53 -13.89
C ASP A 121 -1.15 -12.60 -14.66
N GLU A 122 -2.10 -11.96 -13.96
CA GLU A 122 -3.20 -11.14 -14.53
C GLU A 122 -2.84 -9.64 -14.64
N ILE A 123 -1.56 -9.31 -14.89
CA ILE A 123 -1.04 -7.93 -14.88
C ILE A 123 -1.84 -7.01 -15.83
N LYS A 124 -2.15 -7.48 -17.04
CA LYS A 124 -2.84 -6.68 -18.07
C LYS A 124 -4.28 -6.37 -17.66
N GLU A 125 -4.95 -7.36 -17.11
CA GLU A 125 -6.33 -7.25 -16.67
C GLU A 125 -6.45 -6.35 -15.43
N TYR A 126 -5.52 -6.47 -14.47
CA TYR A 126 -5.42 -5.50 -13.37
C TYR A 126 -5.17 -4.08 -13.87
N ALA A 127 -4.24 -3.90 -14.81
CA ALA A 127 -3.95 -2.60 -15.39
C ALA A 127 -5.18 -1.99 -16.08
N GLU A 128 -6.02 -2.79 -16.76
CA GLU A 128 -7.28 -2.33 -17.33
C GLU A 128 -8.26 -1.82 -16.26
N LEU A 129 -8.44 -2.58 -15.18
CA LEU A 129 -9.29 -2.17 -14.06
C LEU A 129 -8.79 -0.88 -13.39
N ILE A 130 -7.47 -0.75 -13.22
CA ILE A 130 -6.85 0.44 -12.64
C ILE A 130 -7.00 1.64 -13.57
N ARG A 131 -6.77 1.50 -14.88
CA ARG A 131 -7.02 2.58 -15.85
C ARG A 131 -8.49 3.00 -15.85
N ARG A 132 -9.42 2.08 -15.64
CA ARG A 132 -10.86 2.36 -15.52
C ARG A 132 -11.19 3.13 -14.23
N GLY A 133 -10.68 2.69 -13.09
CA GLY A 133 -11.00 3.26 -11.78
C GLY A 133 -10.20 4.50 -11.40
N GLN A 134 -8.98 4.63 -11.91
CA GLN A 134 -7.99 5.66 -11.58
C GLN A 134 -7.91 5.96 -10.06
N PRO A 135 -7.74 4.94 -9.19
CA PRO A 135 -7.66 5.16 -7.75
C PRO A 135 -6.44 6.03 -7.40
N ASP A 136 -6.45 6.66 -6.23
CA ASP A 136 -5.28 7.41 -5.78
C ASP A 136 -4.08 6.50 -5.50
N PHE A 137 -4.35 5.31 -4.95
CA PHE A 137 -3.33 4.35 -4.58
C PHE A 137 -3.69 2.94 -5.00
N ILE A 138 -2.65 2.15 -5.24
CA ILE A 138 -2.70 0.71 -5.46
C ILE A 138 -1.87 0.08 -4.35
N GLU A 139 -2.53 -0.61 -3.43
CA GLU A 139 -1.89 -1.33 -2.34
C GLU A 139 -1.84 -2.82 -2.69
N VAL A 140 -0.64 -3.34 -3.00
CA VAL A 140 -0.46 -4.76 -3.30
C VAL A 140 0.11 -5.45 -2.07
N LYS A 141 -0.64 -6.41 -1.55
CA LYS A 141 -0.29 -7.15 -0.34
C LYS A 141 -0.19 -8.65 -0.63
N GLY A 142 0.94 -9.25 -0.28
CA GLY A 142 1.11 -10.69 -0.33
C GLY A 142 0.20 -11.42 0.67
N VAL A 143 -0.47 -12.48 0.21
CA VAL A 143 -1.32 -13.28 1.10
C VAL A 143 -0.50 -13.91 2.23
N THR A 144 -1.00 -13.80 3.45
CA THR A 144 -0.40 -14.45 4.62
C THR A 144 -1.13 -15.74 4.91
N TYR A 145 -0.42 -16.87 4.89
CA TYR A 145 -1.00 -18.16 5.23
C TYR A 145 -1.32 -18.25 6.73
N CYS A 146 -2.62 -18.31 7.06
CA CYS A 146 -3.12 -18.33 8.45
C CYS A 146 -3.04 -19.70 9.14
N GLY A 147 -2.46 -20.74 8.52
CA GLY A 147 -2.25 -22.04 9.16
C GLY A 147 -3.49 -22.95 9.27
N TYR A 148 -4.67 -22.50 8.80
CA TYR A 148 -5.90 -23.28 8.84
C TYR A 148 -6.39 -23.64 7.44
N PRO A 149 -6.42 -24.93 7.06
CA PRO A 149 -6.81 -25.37 5.71
C PRO A 149 -8.33 -25.50 5.49
N GLY A 150 -9.19 -25.05 6.42
CA GLY A 150 -10.59 -25.46 6.49
C GLY A 150 -11.40 -25.33 5.19
N SER A 151 -11.45 -24.15 4.57
CA SER A 151 -12.31 -23.85 3.41
C SER A 151 -11.56 -23.39 2.15
N SER A 152 -10.22 -23.30 2.22
CA SER A 152 -9.36 -22.82 1.14
C SER A 152 -8.28 -23.84 0.81
N ASN A 153 -8.00 -24.03 -0.48
CA ASN A 153 -6.90 -24.89 -0.95
C ASN A 153 -5.51 -24.22 -0.83
N LEU A 154 -5.44 -23.04 -0.21
CA LEU A 154 -4.22 -22.27 -0.06
C LEU A 154 -3.23 -22.95 0.88
N THR A 155 -1.97 -22.96 0.47
CA THR A 155 -0.83 -23.45 1.23
C THR A 155 0.18 -22.33 1.45
N ILE A 156 1.19 -22.56 2.29
CA ILE A 156 2.29 -21.62 2.48
C ILE A 156 3.03 -21.28 1.16
N LYS A 157 2.98 -22.15 0.15
CA LYS A 157 3.60 -21.91 -1.16
C LYS A 157 2.89 -20.82 -1.96
N ASN A 158 1.64 -20.50 -1.61
CA ASN A 158 0.86 -19.45 -2.24
C ASN A 158 1.19 -18.05 -1.67
N SER A 159 1.90 -17.98 -0.54
CA SER A 159 2.39 -16.71 0.01
C SER A 159 3.60 -16.24 -0.80
N PRO A 160 3.52 -15.07 -1.47
CA PRO A 160 4.67 -14.52 -2.18
C PRO A 160 5.70 -13.94 -1.21
N TRP A 161 6.95 -13.92 -1.63
CA TRP A 161 8.00 -13.14 -0.98
C TRP A 161 7.87 -11.66 -1.32
N HIS A 162 8.43 -10.79 -0.47
CA HIS A 162 8.34 -9.34 -0.67
C HIS A 162 8.91 -8.88 -2.02
N ASN A 163 10.04 -9.46 -2.46
CA ASN A 163 10.61 -9.18 -3.77
C ASN A 163 9.72 -9.63 -4.94
N GLU A 164 8.90 -10.67 -4.76
CA GLU A 164 7.89 -11.07 -5.76
C GLU A 164 6.75 -10.05 -5.82
N VAL A 165 6.35 -9.49 -4.67
CA VAL A 165 5.37 -8.39 -4.62
C VAL A 165 5.94 -7.14 -5.28
N ILE A 166 7.18 -6.75 -4.98
CA ILE A 166 7.86 -5.61 -5.65
C ILE A 166 7.84 -5.81 -7.16
N LYS A 167 8.29 -6.97 -7.65
CA LYS A 167 8.34 -7.25 -9.08
C LYS A 167 6.96 -7.15 -9.74
N PHE A 168 5.93 -7.68 -9.07
CA PHE A 168 4.55 -7.56 -9.54
C PHE A 168 4.10 -6.09 -9.64
N VAL A 169 4.42 -5.24 -8.64
CA VAL A 169 4.06 -3.82 -8.69
C VAL A 169 4.83 -3.06 -9.76
N GLU A 170 6.11 -3.37 -9.97
CA GLU A 170 6.91 -2.81 -11.07
C GLU A 170 6.29 -3.14 -12.44
N ASP A 171 6.00 -4.42 -12.69
CA ASP A 171 5.37 -4.88 -13.93
C ASP A 171 3.99 -4.26 -14.14
N LEU A 172 3.22 -4.14 -13.05
CA LEU A 172 1.91 -3.50 -13.08
C LEU A 172 2.00 -2.00 -13.42
N CYS A 173 2.94 -1.27 -12.83
CA CYS A 173 3.15 0.15 -13.14
C CYS A 173 3.64 0.33 -14.59
N GLU A 174 4.53 -0.53 -15.07
CA GLU A 174 4.99 -0.51 -16.48
C GLU A 174 3.82 -0.70 -17.44
N GLU A 175 2.97 -1.70 -17.20
CA GLU A 175 1.79 -1.98 -18.02
C GLU A 175 0.73 -0.86 -17.95
N ILE A 176 0.48 -0.28 -16.77
CA ILE A 176 -0.43 0.87 -16.62
C ILE A 176 0.07 2.07 -17.43
N ASN A 177 1.37 2.36 -17.33
CA ASN A 177 2.00 3.56 -17.89
C ASN A 177 2.38 3.42 -19.38
N ASP A 178 2.23 2.24 -20.00
CA ASP A 178 2.66 1.95 -21.37
C ASP A 178 2.10 3.00 -22.36
N PRO A 179 2.99 3.68 -23.12
CA PRO A 179 2.61 4.72 -24.08
C PRO A 179 1.59 4.29 -25.14
N ARG A 180 1.45 2.99 -25.44
CA ARG A 180 0.46 2.49 -26.42
C ARG A 180 -0.97 2.89 -26.08
N TYR A 181 -1.27 3.01 -24.79
CA TYR A 181 -2.59 3.40 -24.33
C TYR A 181 -2.83 4.91 -24.51
N ARG A 182 -1.77 5.73 -24.60
CA ARG A 182 -1.88 7.20 -24.80
C ARG A 182 -2.37 7.59 -26.19
N ALA A 183 -2.08 6.76 -27.20
CA ALA A 183 -2.40 7.05 -28.59
C ALA A 183 -3.87 6.78 -28.97
N SER A 184 -4.60 5.92 -28.23
CA SER A 184 -6.03 5.67 -28.49
C SER A 184 -6.92 6.87 -28.18
N SER A 185 -6.43 7.86 -27.44
CA SER A 185 -7.15 9.11 -27.12
C SER A 185 -6.98 10.22 -28.17
N GLN A 186 -6.19 10.02 -29.23
CA GLN A 186 -6.00 11.03 -30.29
C GLN A 186 -6.97 10.90 -31.48
N ASN A 187 -7.81 9.86 -31.52
CA ASN A 187 -8.85 9.72 -32.53
C ASN A 187 -10.14 10.47 -32.13
N GLY A 188 -10.09 11.80 -32.16
CA GLY A 188 -11.24 12.67 -32.45
C GLY A 188 -12.28 12.96 -31.36
N ASP A 189 -12.40 12.16 -30.29
CA ASP A 189 -13.35 12.47 -29.21
C ASP A 189 -12.67 13.29 -28.11
N ALA A 190 -12.97 14.59 -28.08
CA ALA A 190 -12.38 15.62 -27.21
C ALA A 190 -12.70 15.50 -25.70
N GLN A 191 -12.87 14.28 -25.17
CA GLN A 191 -13.27 14.03 -23.80
C GLN A 191 -12.62 12.78 -23.18
N GLN A 192 -11.36 12.46 -23.50
CA GLN A 192 -10.61 11.45 -22.75
C GLN A 192 -9.56 12.13 -21.86
N ALA A 193 -9.81 12.07 -20.55
CA ALA A 193 -8.88 12.53 -19.52
C ALA A 193 -7.49 11.90 -19.72
N PRO A 194 -6.40 12.60 -19.36
CA PRO A 194 -5.06 12.04 -19.44
C PRO A 194 -5.00 10.70 -18.70
N ILE A 195 -4.24 9.76 -19.26
CA ILE A 195 -4.01 8.45 -18.62
C ILE A 195 -3.29 8.70 -17.32
N ALA A 196 -3.86 8.17 -16.24
CA ALA A 196 -3.26 8.23 -14.92
C ALA A 196 -1.96 7.43 -14.92
N GLU A 197 -0.86 8.09 -14.58
CA GLU A 197 0.43 7.45 -14.38
C GLU A 197 0.58 7.07 -12.90
N TYR A 198 1.23 5.94 -12.63
CA TYR A 198 1.49 5.42 -11.29
C TYR A 198 2.98 5.13 -11.08
N GLY A 199 3.46 5.34 -9.86
CA GLY A 199 4.84 5.01 -9.46
C GLY A 199 4.89 4.36 -8.09
N LEU A 200 5.96 3.62 -7.82
CA LEU A 200 6.22 3.04 -6.50
C LEU A 200 6.53 4.16 -5.51
N ALA A 201 5.71 4.28 -4.47
CA ALA A 201 5.80 5.39 -3.51
C ALA A 201 6.31 4.93 -2.14
N ALA A 202 5.81 3.80 -1.65
CA ALA A 202 6.13 3.32 -0.31
C ALA A 202 6.15 1.79 -0.26
N GLU A 203 6.78 1.24 0.77
CA GLU A 203 6.73 -0.20 1.06
C GLU A 203 6.63 -0.47 2.56
N HIS A 204 6.14 -1.66 2.89
CA HIS A 204 6.17 -2.22 4.23
C HIS A 204 6.54 -3.70 4.15
N ALA A 205 7.86 -3.96 4.11
CA ALA A 205 8.41 -5.29 3.87
C ALA A 205 7.95 -6.33 4.90
N HIS A 206 7.74 -5.92 6.16
CA HIS A 206 7.31 -6.81 7.26
C HIS A 206 5.91 -7.36 7.08
N SER A 207 5.05 -6.65 6.34
CA SER A 207 3.71 -7.11 5.98
C SER A 207 3.60 -7.53 4.51
N CYS A 208 4.73 -7.66 3.80
CA CYS A 208 4.76 -8.02 2.38
C CYS A 208 3.86 -7.11 1.54
N CYS A 209 3.98 -5.79 1.73
CA CYS A 209 3.11 -4.80 1.10
C CYS A 209 3.92 -3.73 0.37
N VAL A 210 3.46 -3.35 -0.83
CA VAL A 210 4.02 -2.27 -1.65
C VAL A 210 2.87 -1.35 -2.08
N LEU A 211 3.13 -0.04 -2.01
CA LEU A 211 2.19 1.00 -2.39
C LEU A 211 2.68 1.66 -3.69
N ALA A 212 1.90 1.55 -4.75
CA ALA A 212 2.01 2.45 -5.89
C ALA A 212 1.00 3.59 -5.73
N ALA A 213 1.40 4.80 -6.12
CA ALA A 213 0.58 5.99 -6.02
C ALA A 213 0.42 6.65 -7.38
N HIS A 214 -0.73 7.28 -7.60
CA HIS A 214 -0.96 8.11 -8.77
C HIS A 214 0.01 9.29 -8.76
N GLN A 215 0.60 9.61 -9.92
CA GLN A 215 1.60 10.66 -10.11
C GLN A 215 1.17 12.06 -9.62
N LYS A 216 -0.14 12.32 -9.43
CA LYS A 216 -0.63 13.57 -8.84
C LYS A 216 -0.21 13.78 -7.38
N TYR A 217 0.18 12.70 -6.69
CA TYR A 217 0.76 12.74 -5.35
C TYR A 217 2.29 12.87 -5.35
N TYR A 218 2.92 13.08 -6.51
CA TYR A 218 4.35 13.38 -6.61
C TYR A 218 4.54 14.81 -7.11
N PHE A 219 4.93 15.70 -6.19
CA PHE A 219 5.21 17.10 -6.47
C PHE A 219 6.32 17.58 -5.52
N ASP A 220 6.96 18.71 -5.85
CA ASP A 220 8.11 19.24 -5.10
C ASP A 220 9.22 18.19 -4.87
N ASP A 221 9.44 17.33 -5.87
CA ASP A 221 10.40 16.21 -5.88
C ASP A 221 10.17 15.17 -4.76
N GLN A 222 8.96 15.12 -4.18
CA GLN A 222 8.61 14.23 -3.07
C GLN A 222 7.27 13.53 -3.30
N TRP A 223 7.13 12.35 -2.68
CA TRP A 223 5.84 11.68 -2.56
C TRP A 223 5.05 12.29 -1.41
N HIS A 224 3.76 12.55 -1.64
CA HIS A 224 2.80 13.05 -0.66
C HIS A 224 1.70 12.02 -0.39
N THR A 225 2.10 10.80 -0.03
CA THR A 225 1.15 9.70 0.19
C THR A 225 0.71 9.57 1.64
N TRP A 226 1.15 10.42 2.55
CA TRP A 226 0.69 10.40 3.94
C TRP A 226 -0.64 11.13 4.10
N ILE A 227 -1.30 10.93 5.24
CA ILE A 227 -2.60 11.54 5.53
C ILE A 227 -2.41 12.59 6.61
N ASP A 228 -2.77 13.83 6.31
CA ASP A 228 -2.98 14.87 7.33
C ASP A 228 -4.38 14.69 7.92
N TYR A 229 -4.45 13.97 9.05
CA TYR A 229 -5.72 13.69 9.71
C TYR A 229 -6.39 14.96 10.26
N ASP A 230 -5.61 15.93 10.74
CA ASP A 230 -6.17 17.15 11.30
C ASP A 230 -6.80 17.98 10.20
N LYS A 231 -6.13 18.09 9.05
CA LYS A 231 -6.67 18.72 7.85
C LYS A 231 -7.92 18.03 7.32
N PHE A 232 -7.94 16.70 7.30
CA PHE A 232 -9.15 15.94 6.94
C PHE A 232 -10.35 16.33 7.82
N PHE A 233 -10.17 16.39 9.14
CA PHE A 233 -11.27 16.78 10.03
C PHE A 233 -11.65 18.24 9.88
N GLU A 234 -10.70 19.16 9.70
CA GLU A 234 -11.02 20.56 9.39
C GLU A 234 -11.91 20.69 8.15
N LEU A 235 -11.58 19.96 7.07
CA LEU A 235 -12.36 19.97 5.84
C LEU A 235 -13.79 19.45 6.07
N VAL A 236 -13.95 18.33 6.78
CA VAL A 236 -15.27 17.75 7.04
C VAL A 236 -16.09 18.62 8.01
N GLU A 237 -15.47 19.18 9.04
CA GLU A 237 -16.12 20.04 10.05
C GLU A 237 -16.50 21.42 9.48
N SER A 238 -15.75 21.93 8.49
CA SER A 238 -16.07 23.19 7.81
C SER A 238 -17.38 23.15 7.02
N GLY A 239 -17.92 21.95 6.78
CA GLY A 239 -19.08 21.73 5.90
C GLY A 239 -18.73 21.81 4.41
N GLN A 240 -17.44 21.89 4.06
CA GLN A 240 -16.97 21.78 2.68
C GLN A 240 -17.34 20.39 2.13
N LYS A 241 -18.13 20.38 1.06
CA LYS A 241 -18.60 19.14 0.41
C LYS A 241 -17.71 18.69 -0.74
N GLU A 242 -16.88 19.60 -1.23
CA GLU A 242 -16.03 19.44 -2.40
C GLU A 242 -14.58 19.57 -1.95
N PHE A 243 -14.02 18.47 -1.43
CA PHE A 243 -12.59 18.32 -1.18
C PHE A 243 -12.16 16.94 -1.67
N GLU A 244 -10.87 16.80 -1.98
CA GLU A 244 -10.29 15.58 -2.50
C GLU A 244 -9.10 15.08 -1.68
N GLY A 245 -8.61 13.88 -2.01
CA GLY A 245 -7.49 13.25 -1.30
C GLY A 245 -6.21 14.10 -1.22
N LEU A 246 -6.00 15.01 -2.18
CA LEU A 246 -4.86 15.94 -2.19
C LEU A 246 -4.99 17.06 -1.16
N ASP A 247 -6.22 17.46 -0.77
CA ASP A 247 -6.45 18.56 0.17
C ASP A 247 -6.02 18.23 1.60
N TYR A 248 -5.80 16.95 1.90
CA TYR A 248 -5.37 16.42 3.20
C TYR A 248 -4.26 15.38 3.07
N CYS A 249 -3.41 15.53 2.05
CA CYS A 249 -2.20 14.74 1.89
C CYS A 249 -1.00 15.40 2.61
N ASP A 250 -0.04 14.57 3.01
CA ASP A 250 1.21 15.02 3.63
C ASP A 250 2.39 14.21 3.07
N VAL A 251 3.60 14.73 3.28
CA VAL A 251 4.85 14.14 2.79
C VAL A 251 4.98 12.69 3.29
N THR A 252 5.30 11.78 2.38
CA THR A 252 5.56 10.38 2.71
C THR A 252 6.80 10.30 3.62
N PRO A 253 6.70 9.68 4.81
CA PRO A 253 7.83 9.58 5.73
C PRO A 253 9.02 8.85 5.09
N GLU A 254 10.23 9.31 5.35
CA GLU A 254 11.46 8.76 4.75
C GLU A 254 11.62 7.25 4.99
N PHE A 255 11.28 6.77 6.20
CA PHE A 255 11.35 5.35 6.54
C PHE A 255 10.34 4.48 5.79
N ALA A 256 9.32 5.09 5.19
CA ALA A 256 8.26 4.41 4.45
C ALA A 256 8.46 4.46 2.95
N LEU A 257 9.27 5.40 2.44
CA LEU A 257 9.60 5.51 1.03
C LEU A 257 10.10 4.18 0.47
N PHE A 258 9.68 3.88 -0.75
CA PHE A 258 10.15 2.70 -1.47
C PHE A 258 11.68 2.75 -1.63
N GLY A 259 12.36 1.66 -1.31
CA GLY A 259 13.83 1.58 -1.33
C GLY A 259 14.52 2.17 -0.10
N SER A 260 13.77 2.67 0.89
CA SER A 260 14.35 3.14 2.16
C SER A 260 15.03 1.98 2.92
N PRO A 261 16.14 2.23 3.64
CA PRO A 261 16.79 1.20 4.45
C PRO A 261 15.88 0.54 5.49
N GLN A 262 14.88 1.27 5.97
CA GLN A 262 13.91 0.81 6.96
C GLN A 262 12.81 -0.07 6.34
N ALA A 263 12.58 0.06 5.02
CA ALA A 263 11.59 -0.68 4.25
C ALA A 263 10.19 -0.66 4.90
N GLY A 264 9.76 0.52 5.36
CA GLY A 264 8.48 0.75 6.03
C GLY A 264 8.48 0.58 7.54
N PHE A 265 9.56 0.07 8.13
CA PHE A 265 9.59 -0.17 9.57
C PHE A 265 9.81 1.13 10.34
N SER A 266 8.83 1.55 11.14
CA SER A 266 8.90 2.79 11.90
C SER A 266 10.15 2.84 12.79
N PRO A 267 10.91 3.95 12.79
CA PRO A 267 12.06 4.12 13.67
C PRO A 267 11.67 4.28 15.15
N GLU A 268 10.40 4.54 15.45
CA GLU A 268 9.88 4.61 16.83
C GLU A 268 9.67 3.24 17.47
N ASP A 269 9.70 2.18 16.64
CA ASP A 269 9.47 0.81 17.05
C ASP A 269 10.76 0.01 17.11
N GLN A 270 10.77 -1.01 17.97
CA GLN A 270 11.91 -1.90 18.11
C GLN A 270 11.61 -3.23 17.41
N ARG A 271 12.42 -3.58 16.41
CA ARG A 271 12.27 -4.85 15.71
C ARG A 271 12.69 -6.01 16.62
N TRP A 272 11.77 -6.94 16.85
CA TRP A 272 12.06 -8.16 17.59
C TRP A 272 12.43 -9.29 16.65
N PHE A 273 13.60 -9.88 16.86
CA PHE A 273 14.08 -11.03 16.10
C PHE A 273 14.11 -12.27 16.99
N ARG A 274 13.76 -13.42 16.41
CA ARG A 274 13.98 -14.71 17.07
C ARG A 274 15.48 -14.93 17.25
N LYS A 275 15.88 -15.61 18.34
CA LYS A 275 17.30 -15.89 18.66
C LYS A 275 18.13 -16.44 17.49
N LYS A 276 17.55 -17.35 16.69
CA LYS A 276 18.20 -17.93 15.50
C LYS A 276 18.48 -16.89 14.40
N THR A 277 17.60 -15.91 14.24
CA THR A 277 17.76 -14.82 13.27
C THR A 277 18.81 -13.83 13.76
N LEU A 278 18.83 -13.52 15.06
CA LEU A 278 19.89 -12.69 15.67
C LEU A 278 21.27 -13.30 15.45
N ALA A 279 21.43 -14.60 15.68
CA ALA A 279 22.70 -15.31 15.47
C ALA A 279 23.17 -15.27 14.00
N LYS A 280 22.23 -15.23 13.05
CA LYS A 280 22.54 -15.13 11.62
C LYS A 280 22.92 -13.70 11.23
N ASN A 281 22.25 -12.70 11.80
CA ASN A 281 22.55 -11.29 11.54
C ASN A 281 23.88 -10.87 12.16
N SER A 282 24.19 -11.32 13.37
CA SER A 282 25.49 -11.06 14.01
C SER A 282 26.67 -11.69 13.27
N GLN A 283 26.44 -12.77 12.49
CA GLN A 283 27.45 -13.37 11.62
C GLN A 283 27.63 -12.63 10.28
N LEU A 284 26.67 -11.79 9.89
CA LEU A 284 26.76 -10.95 8.68
C LEU A 284 27.39 -9.58 8.98
N GLU A 285 27.29 -9.11 10.22
CA GLU A 285 27.89 -7.84 10.68
C GLU A 285 29.39 -7.93 10.99
N ASP A 286 29.99 -9.13 11.00
CA ASP A 286 31.43 -9.31 11.22
C ASP A 286 32.15 -10.13 10.12
N PRO A 287 32.63 -9.45 9.06
CA PRO A 287 33.69 -9.99 8.20
C PRO A 287 35.05 -9.27 8.40
N LEU A 288 35.18 -8.35 9.35
CA LEU A 288 36.33 -7.42 9.43
C LEU A 288 36.86 -7.13 10.85
N ALA A 289 36.33 -7.75 11.91
CA ALA A 289 36.88 -7.56 13.27
C ALA A 289 38.10 -8.44 13.59
N ASP A 290 38.55 -9.32 12.67
CA ASP A 290 39.65 -10.25 12.92
C ASP A 290 40.88 -10.04 12.01
N GLN A 291 41.33 -8.78 11.86
CA GLN A 291 42.68 -8.47 11.36
C GLN A 291 43.33 -7.33 12.15
N THR A 292 43.63 -7.59 13.43
CA THR A 292 44.72 -6.87 14.12
C THR A 292 45.67 -7.87 14.78
N ALA A 293 46.62 -8.36 13.98
CA ALA A 293 47.90 -8.87 14.47
C ALA A 293 49.03 -8.14 13.69
N PRO A 294 50.10 -7.67 14.36
CA PRO A 294 51.03 -6.72 13.76
C PRO A 294 52.03 -7.45 12.86
N SER A 295 52.03 -7.15 11.55
CA SER A 295 53.15 -7.49 10.69
C SER A 295 54.15 -6.34 10.67
N SER A 296 55.32 -6.61 11.25
CA SER A 296 56.50 -5.78 11.10
C SER A 296 57.01 -5.91 9.66
N VAL A 297 56.98 -4.82 8.90
CA VAL A 297 57.70 -4.73 7.63
C VAL A 297 58.59 -3.49 7.70
N GLY A 298 59.89 -3.76 7.65
CA GLY A 298 60.95 -2.77 7.77
C GLY A 298 60.93 -1.76 6.63
N LEU A 299 61.18 -0.52 7.01
CA LEU A 299 61.46 0.60 6.13
C LEU A 299 62.80 0.33 5.41
N VAL A 300 62.77 0.08 4.11
CA VAL A 300 63.97 0.17 3.26
C VAL A 300 64.04 1.60 2.75
N VAL A 301 64.94 2.39 3.33
CA VAL A 301 65.27 3.76 2.94
C VAL A 301 66.23 3.72 1.74
N ALA A 302 65.87 4.41 0.66
CA ALA A 302 66.77 4.66 -0.47
C ALA A 302 67.77 5.78 -0.11
N PRO A 303 69.05 5.70 -0.54
CA PRO A 303 70.05 6.69 -0.18
C PRO A 303 69.90 7.97 -1.03
N GLY A 304 69.79 9.11 -0.36
CA GLY A 304 69.94 10.43 -0.98
C GLY A 304 71.44 10.76 -1.20
N PRO A 305 71.77 11.59 -2.21
CA PRO A 305 73.16 11.90 -2.52
C PRO A 305 73.76 12.87 -1.51
N ALA A 306 75.04 12.65 -1.22
CA ALA A 306 75.89 13.48 -0.39
C ALA A 306 76.11 14.86 -1.01
N GLN A 307 76.10 15.91 -0.17
CA GLN A 307 76.87 17.12 -0.39
C GLN A 307 77.50 17.58 0.91
N ASP A 308 78.82 17.71 0.84
CA ASP A 308 79.75 18.25 1.84
C ASP A 308 79.46 19.72 2.16
N VAL A 309 79.53 20.11 3.44
CA VAL A 309 80.53 21.01 4.08
C VAL A 309 80.26 21.00 5.60
#